data_AF-A0A5R8NB61-F1
#
_entry.id   AF-A0A5R8NB61-F1
#
_cell.length_a   1.000
_cell.length_b   1.000
_cell.length_c   1.000
_cell.angle_alpha   90.00
_cell.angle_beta   90.00
_cell.angle_gamma   90.00
#
_symmetry.space_group_name_H-M   'P 1'
#
loop_
_entity.id
_entity.type
_entity.pdbx_description
1 polymer ?
#
loop_
_entity_poly.entity_id
_entity_poly.type
_entity_poly.pdbx_seq_one_letter_code
_entity_poly.pdbx_strand_id
1 'polypeptide(L)'
;MTSKSRQAGQLAYQLSQRIGGSRVDVAYHGPRRDWYGGWHVEWADGPTFAEMRALVAEQRDRFPAIASVDLRYSRGNTDLAEAVALLLYLDQHPDERNYLDSTLAVVAFDQASYPNRAAEVWQQRGRALLAAGGGIYYNGPSMDALRRRMRDGWDAVLEWLDGNTPVATGRHLEAVR
;
A
#
# COMPACT_ATOMS: atom_id res chain seq x y z
N MET A 1 14.26 26.38 -13.62
CA MET A 1 14.27 24.99 -13.12
C MET A 1 15.62 24.72 -12.47
N THR A 2 15.69 24.37 -11.18
CA THR A 2 16.96 24.25 -10.45
C THR A 2 17.62 22.88 -10.66
N SER A 3 18.93 22.77 -10.34
CA SER A 3 19.63 21.47 -10.31
C SER A 3 18.90 20.44 -9.44
N LYS A 4 18.38 20.87 -8.27
CA LYS A 4 17.62 20.01 -7.35
C LYS A 4 16.35 19.44 -8.01
N SER A 5 15.54 20.29 -8.65
CA SER A 5 14.31 19.85 -9.32
C SER A 5 14.59 18.85 -10.46
N ARG A 6 15.69 19.03 -11.19
CA ARG A 6 16.09 18.09 -12.24
C ARG A 6 16.49 16.73 -11.65
N GLN A 7 17.33 16.73 -10.62
CA GLN A 7 17.74 15.50 -9.95
C GLN A 7 16.56 14.79 -9.27
N ALA A 8 15.56 15.54 -8.79
CA ALA A 8 14.34 14.98 -8.20
C ALA A 8 13.56 14.17 -9.23
N GLY A 9 13.33 14.74 -10.42
CA GLY A 9 12.67 14.02 -11.51
C GLY A 9 13.44 12.76 -11.95
N GLN A 10 14.78 12.85 -11.99
CA GLN A 10 15.63 11.69 -12.32
C GLN A 10 15.58 10.60 -11.24
N LEU A 11 15.62 10.98 -9.96
CA LEU A 11 15.46 10.07 -8.83
C LEU A 11 14.09 9.39 -8.88
N ALA A 12 13.01 10.16 -9.07
CA ALA A 12 11.65 9.64 -9.16
C ALA A 12 11.50 8.61 -10.29
N TYR A 13 12.07 8.90 -11.46
CA TYR A 13 12.10 7.98 -12.59
C TYR A 13 12.86 6.69 -12.27
N GLN A 14 14.07 6.78 -11.69
CA GLN A 14 14.86 5.61 -11.33
C GLN A 14 14.17 4.72 -10.28
N LEU A 15 13.55 5.33 -9.26
CA LEU A 15 12.79 4.60 -8.25
C LEU A 15 11.58 3.89 -8.87
N SER A 16 10.83 4.58 -9.74
CA SER A 16 9.69 4.01 -10.45
C SER A 16 10.09 2.78 -11.30
N GLN A 17 11.23 2.86 -12.00
CA GLN A 17 11.75 1.73 -12.77
C GLN A 17 12.15 0.55 -11.88
N ARG A 18 12.75 0.82 -10.71
CA ARG A 18 13.19 -0.24 -9.79
C ARG A 18 12.04 -0.98 -9.12
N ILE A 19 10.97 -0.28 -8.76
CA ILE A 19 9.84 -0.91 -8.05
C ILE A 19 8.82 -1.56 -8.99
N GLY A 20 8.99 -1.44 -10.31
CA GLY A 20 8.41 -2.33 -11.31
C GLY A 20 6.88 -2.28 -11.48
N GLY A 21 6.18 -1.31 -10.89
CA GLY A 21 4.71 -1.28 -10.96
C GLY A 21 4.02 -0.02 -10.42
N SER A 22 4.67 0.72 -9.52
CA SER A 22 4.12 1.97 -8.95
C SER A 22 4.89 3.20 -9.41
N ARG A 23 4.15 4.28 -9.69
CA ARG A 23 4.72 5.60 -9.91
C ARG A 23 5.28 6.14 -8.60
N VAL A 24 6.52 6.63 -8.65
CA VAL A 24 7.13 7.42 -7.58
C VAL A 24 7.22 8.86 -8.04
N ASP A 25 6.74 9.78 -7.22
CA ASP A 25 6.88 11.22 -7.42
C ASP A 25 7.86 11.78 -6.38
N VAL A 26 8.76 12.67 -6.84
CA VAL A 26 9.66 13.42 -5.95
C VAL A 26 9.45 14.90 -6.19
N ALA A 27 8.81 15.58 -5.24
CA ALA A 27 8.35 16.96 -5.40
C ALA A 27 8.66 17.81 -4.17
N TYR A 28 8.84 19.11 -4.38
CA TYR A 28 8.96 20.07 -3.28
C TYR A 28 7.58 20.57 -2.88
N HIS A 29 7.20 20.32 -1.63
CA HIS A 29 5.99 20.85 -1.04
C HIS A 29 6.34 22.18 -0.40
N GLY A 30 5.78 23.27 -0.92
CA GLY A 30 6.00 24.62 -0.41
C GLY A 30 5.52 24.78 1.04
N PRO A 31 5.97 25.83 1.73
CA PRO A 31 5.49 26.11 3.07
C PRO A 31 3.97 26.34 3.06
N ARG A 32 3.30 25.80 4.08
CA ARG A 32 1.88 26.07 4.40
C ARG A 32 1.82 26.80 5.75
N ARG A 33 0.64 27.29 6.13
CA ARG A 33 0.43 28.11 7.34
C ARG A 33 1.14 27.59 8.59
N ASP A 34 1.20 26.26 8.77
CA ASP A 34 1.80 25.60 9.94
C ASP A 34 2.98 24.68 9.59
N TRP A 35 3.57 24.81 8.40
CA TRP A 35 4.61 23.88 7.94
C TRP A 35 5.66 24.54 7.01
N TYR A 36 6.94 24.34 7.32
CA TYR A 36 8.11 24.91 6.63
C TYR A 36 8.42 24.34 5.22
N GLY A 37 7.55 23.50 4.66
CA GLY A 37 7.78 22.84 3.37
C GLY A 37 8.86 21.76 3.42
N GLY A 38 9.18 21.16 2.27
CA GLY A 38 10.20 20.12 2.17
C GLY A 38 10.09 19.28 0.90
N TRP A 39 11.12 18.47 0.61
CA TRP A 39 11.07 17.50 -0.48
C TRP A 39 10.37 16.22 -0.02
N HIS A 40 9.48 15.73 -0.86
CA HIS A 40 8.64 14.57 -0.61
C HIS A 40 8.95 13.50 -1.64
N VAL A 41 9.10 12.26 -1.19
CA VAL A 41 9.05 11.04 -2.00
C VAL A 41 7.69 10.42 -1.75
N GLU A 42 6.87 10.35 -2.78
CA GLU A 42 5.50 9.84 -2.70
C GLU A 42 5.32 8.67 -3.66
N TRP A 43 4.69 7.60 -3.20
CA TRP A 43 4.36 6.45 -4.02
C TRP A 43 3.09 5.78 -3.50
N ALA A 44 2.44 5.01 -4.35
CA ALA A 44 1.28 4.20 -3.98
C ALA A 44 1.67 2.73 -3.89
N ASP A 45 1.17 2.03 -2.87
CA ASP A 45 1.45 0.62 -2.61
C ASP A 45 2.98 0.37 -2.62
N GLY A 46 3.46 -0.70 -3.25
CA GLY A 46 4.88 -0.98 -3.46
C GLY A 46 5.66 -1.30 -2.18
N PRO A 47 6.94 -0.89 -2.10
CA PRO A 47 7.81 -1.19 -0.96
C PRO A 47 7.36 -0.48 0.33
N THR A 48 7.80 -1.02 1.47
CA THR A 48 7.63 -0.37 2.78
C THR A 48 8.44 0.92 2.87
N PHE A 49 8.20 1.75 3.89
CA PHE A 49 9.02 2.93 4.16
C PHE A 49 10.51 2.60 4.32
N ALA A 50 10.83 1.50 5.00
CA ALA A 50 12.21 1.06 5.21
C ALA A 50 12.89 0.68 3.87
N GLU A 51 12.18 -0.09 3.05
CA GLU A 51 12.66 -0.49 1.72
C GLU A 51 12.84 0.74 0.80
N MET A 52 11.88 1.66 0.77
CA MET A 52 12.00 2.89 -0.05
C MET A 52 13.17 3.77 0.41
N ARG A 53 13.39 3.91 1.73
CA ARG A 53 14.56 4.63 2.26
C ARG A 53 15.87 3.97 1.84
N ALA A 54 15.94 2.64 1.84
CA ALA A 54 17.11 1.92 1.34
C ALA A 54 17.34 2.19 -0.16
N LEU A 55 16.28 2.11 -0.97
CA LEU A 55 16.35 2.41 -2.41
C LEU A 55 16.85 3.83 -2.70
N VAL A 56 16.42 4.82 -1.91
CA VAL A 56 16.89 6.20 -2.02
C VAL A 56 18.35 6.32 -1.59
N ALA A 57 18.74 5.68 -0.48
CA ALA A 57 20.11 5.72 0.02
C ALA A 57 21.12 5.16 -0.99
N GLU A 58 20.76 4.12 -1.74
CA GLU A 58 21.58 3.56 -2.81
C GLU A 58 21.83 4.53 -3.98
N GLN A 59 21.00 5.56 -4.14
CA GLN A 59 21.13 6.55 -5.21
C GLN A 59 21.83 7.85 -4.77
N ARG A 60 22.28 7.94 -3.51
CA ARG A 60 22.81 9.18 -2.91
C ARG A 60 23.95 9.80 -3.71
N ASP A 61 24.88 8.98 -4.19
CA ASP A 61 26.10 9.45 -4.87
C ASP A 61 25.76 9.95 -6.29
N ARG A 62 24.66 9.45 -6.86
CA ARG A 62 24.17 9.82 -8.20
C ARG A 62 23.35 11.12 -8.18
N PHE A 63 22.68 11.41 -7.07
CA PHE A 63 21.82 12.59 -6.92
C PHE A 63 22.17 13.42 -5.67
N PRO A 64 23.40 13.96 -5.57
CA PRO A 64 23.89 14.62 -4.36
C PRO A 64 23.18 15.94 -4.02
N ALA A 65 22.41 16.53 -4.95
CA ALA A 65 21.68 17.77 -4.69
C ALA A 65 20.44 17.56 -3.80
N ILE A 66 20.05 16.30 -3.57
CA ILE A 66 18.93 15.90 -2.71
C ILE A 66 19.50 15.11 -1.54
N ALA A 67 19.79 15.80 -0.43
CA ALA A 67 20.25 15.13 0.77
C ALA A 67 19.12 14.27 1.33
N SER A 68 19.40 13.00 1.64
CA SER A 68 18.38 12.06 2.14
C SER A 68 17.74 12.51 3.46
N VAL A 69 18.43 13.34 4.24
CA VAL A 69 17.93 13.96 5.48
C VAL A 69 16.84 15.00 5.25
N ASP A 70 16.77 15.59 4.05
CA ASP A 70 15.77 16.60 3.67
C ASP A 70 14.51 15.96 3.07
N LEU A 71 14.49 14.64 2.92
CA LEU A 71 13.40 13.89 2.29
C LEU A 71 12.38 13.40 3.32
N ARG A 72 11.12 13.73 3.06
CA ARG A 72 9.95 13.15 3.68
C ARG A 72 9.39 12.05 2.77
N TYR A 73 8.74 11.07 3.37
CA TYR A 73 8.22 9.91 2.67
C TYR A 73 6.72 9.82 2.93
N SER A 74 5.95 9.61 1.86
CA SER A 74 4.51 9.39 1.92
C SER A 74 4.17 8.17 1.09
N ARG A 75 3.53 7.18 1.71
CA ARG A 75 3.06 5.98 1.02
C ARG A 75 1.54 6.00 1.01
N GLY A 76 0.97 6.18 -0.18
CA GLY A 76 -0.45 5.96 -0.41
C GLY A 76 -0.76 4.47 -0.45
N ASN A 77 -2.00 4.13 -0.16
CA ASN A 77 -2.49 2.77 -0.12
C ASN A 77 -3.79 2.64 -0.90
N THR A 78 -3.95 1.50 -1.57
CA THR A 78 -5.24 1.10 -2.15
C THR A 78 -6.01 0.24 -1.14
N ASP A 79 -7.34 0.25 -1.22
CA ASP A 79 -8.21 -0.64 -0.41
C ASP A 79 -7.77 -2.11 -0.56
N LEU A 80 -7.33 -2.49 -1.78
CA LEU A 80 -6.84 -3.83 -2.04
C LEU A 80 -5.51 -4.11 -1.35
N ALA A 81 -4.58 -3.17 -1.35
CA ALA A 81 -3.32 -3.34 -0.64
C ALA A 81 -3.50 -3.45 0.88
N GLU A 82 -4.41 -2.65 1.46
CA GLU A 82 -4.80 -2.80 2.88
C GLU A 82 -5.39 -4.19 3.16
N ALA A 83 -6.31 -4.64 2.31
CA ALA A 83 -6.97 -5.94 2.45
C ALA A 83 -5.96 -7.08 2.41
N VAL A 84 -5.10 -7.07 1.41
CA VAL A 84 -4.10 -8.11 1.22
C VAL A 84 -3.05 -8.08 2.34
N ALA A 85 -2.59 -6.90 2.76
CA ALA A 85 -1.64 -6.77 3.85
C ALA A 85 -2.21 -7.31 5.16
N LEU A 86 -3.46 -6.97 5.49
CA LEU A 86 -4.15 -7.47 6.68
C LEU A 86 -4.28 -9.00 6.65
N LEU A 87 -4.69 -9.57 5.53
CA LEU A 87 -4.84 -11.03 5.40
C LEU A 87 -3.50 -11.76 5.52
N LEU A 88 -2.44 -11.24 4.90
CA LEU A 88 -1.08 -11.79 5.01
C LEU A 88 -0.55 -11.70 6.45
N TYR A 89 -0.84 -10.60 7.14
CA TYR A 89 -0.44 -10.40 8.52
C TYR A 89 -1.14 -11.39 9.45
N LEU A 90 -2.46 -11.57 9.30
CA LEU A 90 -3.24 -12.52 10.09
C LEU A 90 -2.84 -13.98 9.84
N ASP A 91 -2.41 -14.31 8.61
CA ASP A 91 -1.88 -15.64 8.29
C ASP A 91 -0.59 -15.96 9.06
N GLN A 92 0.26 -14.96 9.26
CA GLN A 92 1.51 -15.08 10.03
C GLN A 92 1.28 -14.96 11.54
N HIS A 93 0.21 -14.27 11.95
CA HIS A 93 -0.08 -13.91 13.34
C HIS A 93 -1.54 -14.26 13.71
N PRO A 94 -1.92 -15.54 13.69
CA PRO A 94 -3.31 -15.96 13.90
C PRO A 94 -3.84 -15.60 15.29
N ASP A 95 -2.99 -15.41 16.29
CA ASP A 95 -3.38 -15.03 17.65
C ASP A 95 -3.85 -13.56 17.76
N GLU A 96 -3.42 -12.70 16.83
CA GLU A 96 -3.81 -11.28 16.82
C GLU A 96 -5.25 -11.05 16.32
N ARG A 97 -5.93 -12.11 15.88
CA ARG A 97 -7.32 -12.10 15.42
C ARG A 97 -8.32 -11.47 16.41
N ASN A 98 -8.00 -11.50 17.70
CA ASN A 98 -8.84 -10.92 18.76
C ASN A 98 -8.77 -9.38 18.80
N TYR A 99 -7.77 -8.79 18.15
CA TYR A 99 -7.49 -7.35 18.10
C TYR A 99 -7.75 -6.77 16.71
N LEU A 100 -8.60 -7.42 15.93
CA LEU A 100 -8.89 -7.01 14.55
C LEU A 100 -9.57 -5.64 14.52
N ASP A 101 -8.79 -4.60 14.24
CA ASP A 101 -9.25 -3.22 14.13
C ASP A 101 -8.47 -2.40 13.08
N SER A 102 -8.83 -1.13 12.92
CA SER A 102 -8.16 -0.22 11.99
C SER A 102 -6.68 -0.01 12.30
N THR A 103 -6.26 -0.13 13.57
CA THR A 103 -4.85 0.00 13.97
C THR A 103 -4.06 -1.19 13.44
N LEU A 104 -4.61 -2.41 13.57
CA LEU A 104 -3.99 -3.61 13.03
C LEU A 104 -3.84 -3.53 11.51
N ALA A 105 -4.85 -3.01 10.80
CA ALA A 105 -4.78 -2.82 9.35
C ALA A 105 -3.65 -1.86 8.94
N VAL A 106 -3.45 -0.76 9.67
CA VAL A 106 -2.35 0.18 9.44
C VAL A 106 -0.99 -0.48 9.68
N VAL A 107 -0.84 -1.19 10.80
CA VAL A 107 0.39 -1.91 11.14
C VAL A 107 0.72 -2.97 10.08
N ALA A 108 -0.28 -3.75 9.67
CA ALA A 108 -0.12 -4.76 8.63
C ALA A 108 0.34 -4.14 7.31
N PHE A 109 -0.27 -3.03 6.88
CA PHE A 109 0.10 -2.34 5.65
C PHE A 109 1.53 -1.76 5.70
N ASP A 110 1.92 -1.15 6.82
CA ASP A 110 3.26 -0.58 7.00
C ASP A 110 4.38 -1.63 6.88
N GLN A 111 4.07 -2.88 7.23
CA GLN A 111 5.01 -4.01 7.17
C GLN A 111 4.96 -4.80 5.86
N ALA A 112 3.94 -4.58 5.02
CA ALA A 112 3.73 -5.36 3.80
C ALA A 112 4.22 -4.63 2.55
N SER A 113 5.07 -5.30 1.77
CA SER A 113 5.46 -4.86 0.42
C SER A 113 4.50 -5.43 -0.62
N TYR A 114 3.38 -4.74 -0.87
CA TYR A 114 2.36 -5.14 -1.85
C TYR A 114 2.61 -4.46 -3.21
N PRO A 115 2.45 -5.13 -4.38
CA PRO A 115 2.05 -6.52 -4.58
C PRO A 115 3.23 -7.50 -4.56
N ASN A 116 4.47 -7.03 -4.42
CA ASN A 116 5.68 -7.84 -4.59
C ASN A 116 5.76 -9.09 -3.69
N ARG A 117 5.13 -9.06 -2.51
CA ARG A 117 5.04 -10.20 -1.57
C ARG A 117 3.65 -10.86 -1.52
N ALA A 118 2.73 -10.45 -2.39
CA ALA A 118 1.37 -10.97 -2.42
C ALA A 118 1.16 -11.91 -3.60
N ALA A 119 1.27 -13.22 -3.34
CA ALA A 119 0.87 -14.24 -4.29
C ALA A 119 -0.58 -14.02 -4.79
N GLU A 120 -0.89 -14.46 -6.00
CA GLU A 120 -2.19 -14.21 -6.66
C GLU A 120 -3.38 -14.62 -5.80
N VAL A 121 -3.27 -15.72 -5.06
CA VAL A 121 -4.30 -16.19 -4.11
C VAL A 121 -4.66 -15.14 -3.06
N TRP A 122 -3.68 -14.39 -2.54
CA TRP A 122 -3.94 -13.36 -1.55
C TRP A 122 -4.60 -12.14 -2.16
N GLN A 123 -4.25 -11.79 -3.40
CA GLN A 123 -4.94 -10.73 -4.13
C GLN A 123 -6.40 -11.09 -4.39
N GLN A 124 -6.66 -12.34 -4.75
CA GLN A 124 -8.01 -12.87 -4.95
C GLN A 124 -8.82 -12.81 -3.64
N ARG A 125 -8.25 -13.29 -2.53
CA ARG A 125 -8.87 -13.21 -1.20
C ARG A 125 -9.11 -11.77 -0.76
N GLY A 126 -8.18 -10.85 -1.03
CA GLY A 126 -8.35 -9.42 -0.77
C GLY A 126 -9.55 -8.83 -1.54
N ARG A 127 -9.70 -9.16 -2.83
CA ARG A 127 -10.87 -8.75 -3.62
C ARG A 127 -12.17 -9.36 -3.09
N ALA A 128 -12.16 -10.63 -2.67
CA ALA A 128 -13.33 -11.28 -2.08
C ALA A 128 -13.75 -10.62 -0.75
N LEU A 129 -12.77 -10.25 0.08
CA LEU A 129 -13.02 -9.48 1.31
C LEU A 129 -13.66 -8.13 1.00
N LEU A 130 -13.09 -7.36 0.07
CA LEU A 130 -13.65 -6.07 -0.34
C LEU A 130 -15.04 -6.21 -0.98
N ALA A 131 -15.30 -7.29 -1.72
CA ALA A 131 -16.63 -7.54 -2.29
C ALA A 131 -17.69 -7.82 -1.22
N ALA A 132 -17.29 -8.33 -0.05
CA ALA A 132 -18.19 -8.65 1.04
C ALA A 132 -18.66 -7.43 1.85
N GLY A 133 -17.93 -6.30 1.82
CA GLY A 133 -18.27 -5.15 2.64
C GLY A 133 -17.71 -3.78 2.22
N GLY A 134 -16.96 -3.67 1.11
CA GLY A 134 -16.32 -2.44 0.68
C GLY A 134 -14.97 -2.19 1.36
N GLY A 135 -14.71 -0.94 1.78
CA GLY A 135 -13.41 -0.54 2.34
C GLY A 135 -13.09 -1.12 3.72
N ILE A 136 -11.81 -1.05 4.09
CA ILE A 136 -11.26 -1.55 5.37
C ILE A 136 -11.02 -0.41 6.36
N TYR A 137 -10.60 0.75 5.84
CA TYR A 137 -10.30 1.93 6.63
C TYR A 137 -11.43 2.33 7.60
N TYR A 138 -11.05 2.81 8.79
CA TYR A 138 -11.96 3.18 9.89
C TYR A 138 -12.96 2.10 10.33
N ASN A 139 -12.56 0.83 10.34
CA ASN A 139 -13.46 -0.29 10.66
C ASN A 139 -14.64 -0.36 9.68
N GLY A 140 -14.35 -0.29 8.38
CA GLY A 140 -15.36 -0.41 7.34
C GLY A 140 -16.06 -1.78 7.33
N PRO A 141 -17.12 -1.96 6.51
CA PRO A 141 -17.96 -3.15 6.60
C PRO A 141 -17.24 -4.45 6.24
N SER A 142 -16.14 -4.39 5.47
CA SER A 142 -15.27 -5.54 5.24
C SER A 142 -14.55 -5.99 6.50
N MET A 143 -14.14 -5.05 7.37
CA MET A 143 -13.56 -5.37 8.68
C MET A 143 -14.58 -6.08 9.57
N ASP A 144 -15.84 -5.61 9.58
CA ASP A 144 -16.91 -6.24 10.36
C ASP A 144 -17.33 -7.61 9.81
N ALA A 145 -17.31 -7.79 8.49
CA ALA A 145 -17.48 -9.10 7.87
C ALA A 145 -16.37 -10.07 8.32
N LEU A 146 -15.11 -9.62 8.26
CA LEU A 146 -13.96 -10.40 8.69
C LEU A 146 -14.05 -10.77 10.18
N ARG A 147 -14.35 -9.81 11.08
CA ARG A 147 -14.53 -10.05 12.52
C ARG A 147 -15.59 -11.11 12.83
N ARG A 148 -16.73 -11.06 12.12
CA ARG A 148 -17.81 -12.03 12.31
C ARG A 148 -17.34 -13.43 11.93
N ARG A 149 -16.69 -13.56 10.77
CA ARG A 149 -16.17 -14.84 10.27
C ARG A 149 -15.02 -15.38 11.11
N MET A 150 -14.22 -14.49 11.70
CA MET A 150 -13.09 -14.88 12.55
C MET A 150 -13.52 -15.69 13.79
N ARG A 151 -14.78 -15.60 14.21
CA ARG A 151 -15.35 -16.43 15.29
C ARG A 151 -15.38 -17.91 14.93
N ASP A 152 -15.44 -18.24 13.65
CA ASP A 152 -15.48 -19.60 13.13
C ASP A 152 -14.04 -20.17 12.93
N GLY A 153 -13.01 -19.35 13.16
CA GLY A 153 -11.60 -19.70 12.98
C GLY A 153 -11.01 -19.22 11.65
N TRP A 154 -9.68 -19.22 11.56
CA TRP A 154 -8.97 -18.72 10.38
C TRP A 154 -9.19 -19.58 9.14
N ASP A 155 -9.21 -20.91 9.29
CA ASP A 155 -9.47 -21.82 8.17
C ASP A 155 -10.85 -21.58 7.54
N ALA A 156 -11.87 -21.34 8.37
CA ALA A 156 -13.21 -20.99 7.90
C ALA A 156 -13.24 -19.61 7.19
N VAL A 157 -12.41 -18.67 7.62
CA VAL A 157 -12.23 -17.38 6.91
C VAL A 157 -11.61 -17.62 5.54
N LEU A 158 -10.57 -18.46 5.44
CA LEU A 158 -9.92 -18.76 4.16
C LEU A 158 -10.90 -19.46 3.20
N GLU A 159 -11.63 -20.47 3.67
CA GLU A 159 -12.67 -21.15 2.88
C GLU A 159 -13.74 -20.17 2.40
N TRP A 160 -14.19 -19.28 3.28
CA TRP A 160 -15.16 -18.24 2.93
C TRP A 160 -14.63 -17.30 1.85
N LEU A 161 -13.38 -16.83 1.96
CA LEU A 161 -12.78 -15.93 0.97
C LEU A 161 -12.55 -16.61 -0.38
N ASP A 162 -12.14 -17.89 -0.36
CA ASP A 162 -11.93 -18.68 -1.57
C ASP A 162 -13.28 -18.94 -2.29
N GLY A 163 -14.35 -19.21 -1.52
CA GLY A 163 -15.71 -19.41 -2.03
C GLY A 163 -16.42 -18.13 -2.50
N ASN A 164 -16.00 -16.95 -2.02
CA ASN A 164 -16.58 -15.65 -2.38
C ASN A 164 -15.88 -14.94 -3.56
N THR A 165 -15.04 -15.67 -4.31
CA THR A 165 -14.31 -15.08 -5.43
C THR A 165 -15.29 -14.53 -6.48
N PRO A 166 -15.31 -13.22 -6.74
CA PRO A 166 -16.12 -12.67 -7.82
C PRO A 166 -15.63 -13.25 -9.14
N VAL A 167 -16.47 -14.01 -9.84
CA VAL A 167 -16.21 -14.34 -11.25
C VAL A 167 -16.10 -13.01 -11.98
N ALA A 168 -14.98 -12.78 -12.66
CA ALA A 168 -14.70 -11.55 -13.40
C ALA A 168 -15.80 -11.29 -14.43
N THR A 169 -16.84 -10.57 -14.03
CA THR A 169 -17.84 -10.04 -14.95
C THR A 169 -17.20 -8.81 -15.56
N GLY A 170 -16.64 -8.99 -16.75
CA GLY A 170 -16.06 -7.93 -17.56
C GLY A 170 -17.08 -6.83 -17.80
N ARG A 171 -17.11 -5.82 -16.93
CA ARG A 171 -17.70 -4.52 -17.24
C ARG A 171 -16.68 -3.76 -18.06
N HIS A 172 -16.77 -3.94 -19.38
CA HIS A 172 -16.27 -2.96 -20.34
C HIS A 172 -16.85 -1.59 -19.95
N LEU A 173 -15.98 -0.65 -19.61
CA LEU A 173 -16.34 0.75 -19.59
C LEU A 173 -16.60 1.15 -21.04
N GLU A 174 -17.87 1.31 -21.42
CA GLU A 174 -18.22 1.99 -22.66
C GLU A 174 -17.79 3.45 -22.53
N ALA A 175 -16.87 3.86 -23.40
CA ALA A 175 -16.49 5.26 -23.55
C ALA A 175 -17.72 6.04 -24.04
N VAL A 176 -18.20 6.97 -23.22
CA VAL A 176 -19.17 7.98 -23.65
C VAL A 176 -18.48 8.86 -24.70
N ARG A 177 -19.02 8.84 -25.92
CA ARG A 177 -18.66 9.74 -27.02
C ARG A 177 -19.33 11.10 -26.86
#